data_AF-A0AAV9T0I5-F1
#
_entry.id   AF-A0AAV9T0I5-F1
#
_cell.length_a   1.000
_cell.length_b   1.000
_cell.length_c   1.000
_cell.angle_alpha   90.00
_cell.angle_beta   90.00
_cell.angle_gamma   90.00
#
_symmetry.space_group_name_H-M   'P 1'
#
loop_
_entity.id
_entity.type
_entity.pdbx_description
1 polymer ?
#
loop_
_entity_poly.entity_id
_entity_poly.type
_entity_poly.pdbx_seq_one_letter_code
_entity_poly.pdbx_strand_id
1 'polypeptide(L)'
;MVSLALITEAFPALTPAQWCQAFFGISSASILAMQVIPKAAQHLLLDYGARSPVTTIVTDDRSKEAARPEGSNVFNDLVKAVASVGQITHSWFMHFYIASVAGSALWAWQYLQGGSAITSIAAQQAASGTPSMSLEQTMLVWTLMALQGARRLYECLFVMKPGSSKMWFVHWLLGLGYYLCMSVSVWVDASLLETTKSNHGSLLSLPTIVGTAAYVYGWSNQHLCHKYLASLKKYSLPDQGLFRYIVCPHYTCECLIYLGLAVAAAPEGRFINRTLLCAFCGMRKGLAMER
;
A
#
# COMPACT_ATOMS: atom_id res chain seq x y z
N MET A 1 33.32 -6.02 -2.01
CA MET A 1 33.03 -7.34 -2.62
C MET A 1 32.35 -8.32 -1.67
N VAL A 2 32.73 -8.37 -0.38
CA VAL A 2 32.06 -9.22 0.65
C VAL A 2 30.54 -8.96 0.78
N SER A 3 30.10 -7.71 0.59
CA SER A 3 28.68 -7.36 0.73
C SER A 3 27.78 -7.88 -0.39
N LEU A 4 28.28 -8.04 -1.62
CA LEU A 4 27.45 -8.48 -2.75
C LEU A 4 27.24 -10.00 -2.71
N ALA A 5 28.28 -10.76 -2.32
CA ALA A 5 28.24 -12.20 -2.15
C ALA A 5 27.30 -12.63 -1.00
N LEU A 6 27.34 -11.92 0.13
CA LEU A 6 26.40 -12.13 1.25
C LEU A 6 24.95 -11.84 0.86
N ILE A 7 24.73 -10.83 0.01
CA ILE A 7 23.40 -10.48 -0.51
C ILE A 7 22.92 -11.57 -1.48
N THR A 8 23.76 -12.07 -2.39
CA THR A 8 23.40 -13.13 -3.35
C THR A 8 23.18 -14.49 -2.70
N GLU A 9 23.91 -14.81 -1.62
CA GLU A 9 23.73 -16.05 -0.84
C GLU A 9 22.50 -15.98 0.09
N ALA A 10 22.14 -14.79 0.58
CA ALA A 10 20.95 -14.61 1.42
C ALA A 10 19.64 -14.62 0.63
N PHE A 11 19.64 -14.20 -0.64
CA PHE A 11 18.44 -14.12 -1.49
C PHE A 11 17.65 -15.43 -1.65
N PRO A 12 18.28 -16.59 -1.90
CA PRO A 12 17.56 -17.87 -1.96
C PRO A 12 17.17 -18.46 -0.59
N ALA A 13 17.64 -17.89 0.52
CA ALA A 13 17.33 -18.35 1.88
C ALA A 13 16.11 -17.65 2.51
N LEU A 14 15.59 -16.58 1.89
CA LEU A 14 14.48 -15.82 2.42
C LEU A 14 13.14 -16.54 2.18
N THR A 15 12.34 -16.64 3.24
CA THR A 15 10.98 -17.17 3.14
C THR A 15 10.08 -16.24 2.33
N PRO A 16 9.00 -16.73 1.71
CA PRO A 16 8.01 -15.88 1.04
C PRO A 16 7.50 -14.73 1.91
N ALA A 17 7.34 -14.93 3.22
CA ALA A 17 6.95 -13.89 4.17
C ALA A 17 8.02 -12.81 4.32
N GLN A 18 9.29 -13.20 4.43
CA GLN A 18 10.41 -12.26 4.54
C GLN A 18 10.57 -11.44 3.27
N TRP A 19 10.33 -12.02 2.09
CA TRP A 19 10.29 -11.30 0.83
C TRP A 19 9.23 -10.19 0.83
N CYS A 20 8.01 -10.51 1.27
CA CYS A 20 6.94 -9.52 1.39
C CYS A 20 7.29 -8.43 2.40
N GLN A 21 7.81 -8.80 3.57
CA GLN A 21 8.24 -7.86 4.61
C GLN A 21 9.37 -6.94 4.13
N ALA A 22 10.36 -7.47 3.41
CA ALA A 22 11.45 -6.70 2.83
C ALA A 22 10.92 -5.71 1.79
N PHE A 23 10.01 -6.15 0.91
CA PHE A 23 9.38 -5.27 -0.07
C PHE A 23 8.63 -4.11 0.61
N PHE A 24 7.81 -4.38 1.64
CA PHE A 24 7.12 -3.33 2.38
C PHE A 24 8.09 -2.40 3.11
N GLY A 25 9.15 -2.94 3.71
CA GLY A 25 10.20 -2.17 4.39
C GLY A 25 10.93 -1.24 3.43
N ILE A 26 11.38 -1.75 2.28
CA ILE A 26 12.06 -0.98 1.24
C ILE A 26 11.13 0.10 0.69
N SER A 27 9.87 -0.25 0.36
CA SER A 27 8.88 0.71 -0.13
C SER A 27 8.66 1.86 0.86
N SER A 28 8.58 1.55 2.15
CA SER A 28 8.47 2.53 3.23
C SER A 28 9.70 3.42 3.34
N ALA A 29 10.90 2.82 3.24
CA ALA A 29 12.16 3.53 3.30
C ALA A 29 12.33 4.46 2.10
N SER A 30 11.93 4.04 0.89
CA SER A 30 11.93 4.86 -0.31
C SER A 30 11.03 6.09 -0.17
N ILE A 31 9.83 5.90 0.39
CA ILE A 31 8.89 6.99 0.71
C ILE A 31 9.51 8.00 1.68
N LEU A 32 10.17 7.51 2.74
CA LEU A 32 10.87 8.38 3.70
C LEU A 32 12.11 9.06 3.11
N ALA A 33 12.86 8.36 2.27
CA ALA A 33 14.05 8.92 1.63
C ALA A 33 13.69 10.15 0.78
N MET A 34 12.52 10.14 0.12
CA MET A 34 12.01 11.30 -0.61
C MET A 34 11.74 12.52 0.29
N GLN A 35 11.53 12.32 1.60
CA GLN A 35 11.34 13.41 2.57
C GLN A 35 12.65 14.04 3.03
N VAL A 36 13.77 13.33 2.89
CA VAL A 36 15.12 13.79 3.28
C VAL A 36 15.81 14.55 2.14
N ILE A 37 15.29 14.44 0.91
CA ILE A 37 15.78 15.19 -0.26
C ILE A 37 15.61 16.70 -0.01
N PRO A 38 16.64 17.53 -0.32
CA PRO A 38 16.56 18.98 -0.16
C PRO A 38 15.34 19.59 -0.86
N LYS A 39 14.71 20.61 -0.23
CA LYS A 39 13.46 21.23 -0.71
C LYS A 39 13.48 21.62 -2.20
N ALA A 40 14.63 22.02 -2.74
CA ALA A 40 14.81 22.36 -4.16
C ALA A 40 14.58 21.15 -5.11
N ALA A 41 15.00 19.95 -4.73
CA ALA A 41 14.75 18.71 -5.48
C ALA A 41 13.38 18.10 -5.13
N GLN A 42 12.84 18.38 -3.94
CA GLN A 42 11.43 18.07 -3.63
C GLN A 42 10.47 18.84 -4.53
N HIS A 43 10.69 20.13 -4.81
CA HIS A 43 9.86 20.87 -5.77
C HIS A 43 9.90 20.25 -7.18
N LEU A 44 11.04 19.69 -7.62
CA LEU A 44 11.10 18.98 -8.91
C LEU A 44 10.42 17.60 -8.92
N LEU A 45 10.28 16.95 -7.76
CA LEU A 45 9.71 15.60 -7.62
C LEU A 45 8.26 15.57 -7.09
N LEU A 46 7.85 16.59 -6.34
CA LEU A 46 6.60 16.64 -5.55
C LEU A 46 5.69 17.82 -5.92
N ASP A 47 6.19 18.93 -6.48
CA ASP A 47 5.27 20.01 -6.86
C ASP A 47 4.42 19.59 -8.05
N TYR A 48 3.13 19.57 -7.77
CA TYR A 48 2.12 19.07 -8.66
C TYR A 48 0.87 19.98 -8.61
N GLY A 49 0.20 20.18 -9.75
CA GLY A 49 -1.02 20.98 -9.83
C GLY A 49 -0.78 22.50 -9.73
N ALA A 50 -1.73 23.26 -9.15
CA ALA A 50 -1.77 24.74 -9.17
C ALA A 50 -0.58 25.46 -8.48
N ARG A 51 0.41 24.73 -7.98
CA ARG A 51 1.67 25.24 -7.44
C ARG A 51 2.85 25.12 -8.43
N SER A 52 2.60 24.69 -9.67
CA SER A 52 3.62 24.68 -10.71
C SER A 52 4.09 26.12 -11.01
N PRO A 53 5.41 26.40 -11.01
CA PRO A 53 5.96 27.75 -11.25
C PRO A 53 5.74 28.25 -12.69
N VAL A 54 5.11 27.46 -13.56
CA VAL A 54 4.89 27.76 -14.98
C VAL A 54 3.87 28.89 -15.20
N THR A 55 3.06 29.28 -14.21
CA THR A 55 2.10 30.40 -14.36
C THR A 55 2.70 31.78 -14.05
N THR A 56 3.97 31.87 -13.62
CA THR A 56 4.61 33.17 -13.29
C THR A 56 5.82 33.46 -14.16
N ILE A 57 5.82 33.01 -15.42
CA ILE A 57 6.85 33.38 -16.41
C ILE A 57 6.16 34.05 -17.61
N VAL A 58 5.40 35.10 -17.33
CA VAL A 58 5.19 36.20 -18.29
C VAL A 58 5.36 37.48 -17.49
N THR A 59 6.60 37.78 -17.15
CA THR A 59 7.19 39.10 -16.81
C THR A 59 8.38 38.83 -15.89
N ASP A 60 9.58 38.70 -16.47
CA ASP A 60 10.60 39.75 -16.38
C ASP A 60 11.93 39.18 -16.87
N ASP A 61 12.59 39.98 -17.68
CA ASP A 61 13.84 39.69 -18.37
C ASP A 61 15.00 40.23 -17.51
N ARG A 62 16.00 39.39 -17.21
CA ARG A 62 17.46 39.71 -17.18
C ARG A 62 18.27 38.83 -16.24
N SER A 63 19.23 38.15 -16.87
CA SER A 63 20.61 37.89 -16.42
C SER A 63 20.88 37.84 -14.92
N LYS A 64 21.16 36.63 -14.40
CA LYS A 64 22.22 36.41 -13.42
C LYS A 64 22.74 34.98 -13.51
N GLU A 65 23.88 34.88 -14.19
CA GLU A 65 24.81 33.77 -14.18
C GLU A 65 25.43 33.68 -12.77
N ALA A 66 25.20 32.58 -12.05
CA ALA A 66 25.80 32.35 -10.74
C ALA A 66 26.13 30.86 -10.54
N ALA A 67 27.43 30.58 -10.57
CA ALA A 67 28.21 29.52 -9.93
C ALA A 67 27.55 28.15 -9.68
N ARG A 68 28.01 27.15 -10.45
CA ARG A 68 27.80 25.71 -10.18
C ARG A 68 28.67 25.24 -9.01
N PRO A 69 28.13 24.53 -8.00
CA PRO A 69 28.95 23.75 -7.09
C PRO A 69 29.27 22.39 -7.74
N GLU A 70 30.55 22.16 -8.01
CA GLU A 70 31.11 20.86 -8.42
C GLU A 70 31.08 19.88 -7.24
N GLY A 71 30.01 19.08 -7.17
CA GLY A 71 29.94 18.04 -6.13
C GLY A 71 28.69 17.14 -6.13
N SER A 72 27.77 17.25 -7.09
CA SER A 72 26.50 16.49 -7.06
C SER A 72 25.99 16.06 -8.43
N ASN A 73 26.87 15.91 -9.43
CA ASN A 73 26.46 15.67 -10.82
C ASN A 73 25.67 14.35 -10.97
N VAL A 74 26.14 13.23 -10.39
CA VAL A 74 25.46 11.92 -10.54
C VAL A 74 24.10 11.90 -9.84
N PHE A 75 23.98 12.46 -8.63
CA PHE A 75 22.71 12.52 -7.91
C PHE A 75 21.72 13.45 -8.62
N ASN A 76 22.16 14.62 -9.07
CA ASN A 76 21.29 15.56 -9.78
C ASN A 76 20.90 15.04 -11.17
N ASP A 77 21.78 14.33 -11.87
CA ASP A 77 21.49 13.73 -13.17
C ASP A 77 20.56 12.50 -13.01
N LEU A 78 20.74 11.71 -11.95
CA LEU A 78 19.79 10.65 -11.59
C LEU A 78 18.43 11.25 -11.23
N VAL A 79 18.37 12.28 -10.37
CA VAL A 79 17.13 12.97 -10.00
C VAL A 79 16.46 13.58 -11.24
N LYS A 80 17.21 14.15 -12.18
CA LYS A 80 16.67 14.66 -13.46
C LYS A 80 16.16 13.54 -14.36
N ALA A 81 16.89 12.43 -14.49
CA ALA A 81 16.45 11.27 -15.26
C ALA A 81 15.16 10.67 -14.67
N VAL A 82 15.12 10.55 -13.35
CA VAL A 82 14.00 10.04 -12.55
C VAL A 82 12.79 11.00 -12.62
N ALA A 83 13.01 12.31 -12.53
CA ALA A 83 11.97 13.34 -12.70
C ALA A 83 11.48 13.46 -14.16
N SER A 84 12.32 13.10 -15.15
CA SER A 84 11.93 13.07 -16.57
C SER A 84 11.01 11.91 -16.92
N VAL A 85 10.90 10.90 -16.03
CA VAL A 85 9.93 9.82 -16.18
C VAL A 85 8.53 10.41 -16.02
N GLY A 86 7.74 10.33 -17.09
CA GLY A 86 6.50 11.09 -17.28
C GLY A 86 5.50 11.06 -16.11
N GLN A 87 4.71 12.12 -16.03
CA GLN A 87 3.61 12.23 -15.07
C GLN A 87 2.34 11.60 -15.64
N ILE A 88 1.66 10.80 -14.82
CA ILE A 88 0.45 10.05 -15.20
C ILE A 88 -0.79 10.74 -14.64
N THR A 89 -1.92 10.72 -15.36
CA THR A 89 -3.20 11.29 -14.89
C THR A 89 -3.80 10.53 -13.69
N HIS A 90 -4.49 11.25 -12.80
CA HIS A 90 -5.14 10.72 -11.59
C HIS A 90 -6.12 9.56 -11.84
N SER A 91 -6.68 9.43 -13.04
CA SER A 91 -7.53 8.30 -13.44
C SER A 91 -6.84 6.93 -13.30
N TRP A 92 -5.50 6.90 -13.33
CA TRP A 92 -4.72 5.67 -13.18
C TRP A 92 -4.71 5.10 -11.76
N PHE A 93 -5.25 5.84 -10.78
CA PHE A 93 -5.51 5.32 -9.43
C PHE A 93 -6.42 4.09 -9.45
N MET A 94 -7.29 3.98 -10.47
CA MET A 94 -8.12 2.77 -10.67
C MET A 94 -7.28 1.51 -10.89
N HIS A 95 -6.09 1.62 -11.49
CA HIS A 95 -5.21 0.47 -11.73
C HIS A 95 -4.82 -0.25 -10.44
N PHE A 96 -4.65 0.49 -9.35
CA PHE A 96 -4.32 -0.12 -8.05
C PHE A 96 -5.45 -1.03 -7.55
N TYR A 97 -6.69 -0.58 -7.68
CA TYR A 97 -7.84 -1.38 -7.24
C TYR A 97 -8.19 -2.49 -8.22
N ILE A 98 -8.01 -2.27 -9.52
CA ILE A 98 -8.09 -3.35 -10.52
C ILE A 98 -7.06 -4.43 -10.20
N ALA A 99 -5.80 -4.06 -9.94
CA ALA A 99 -4.77 -5.01 -9.55
C ALA A 99 -5.11 -5.72 -8.24
N SER A 100 -5.67 -5.03 -7.25
CA SER A 100 -6.15 -5.64 -6.00
C SER A 100 -7.23 -6.69 -6.24
N VAL A 101 -8.27 -6.36 -7.02
CA VAL A 101 -9.40 -7.26 -7.31
C VAL A 101 -8.95 -8.42 -8.19
N ALA A 102 -8.14 -8.15 -9.22
CA ALA A 102 -7.56 -9.18 -10.08
C ALA A 102 -6.65 -10.13 -9.30
N GLY A 103 -5.82 -9.60 -8.39
CA GLY A 103 -4.99 -10.39 -7.49
C GLY A 103 -5.84 -11.29 -6.59
N SER A 104 -6.89 -10.76 -5.95
CA SER A 104 -7.81 -11.56 -5.15
C SER A 104 -8.48 -12.69 -5.96
N ALA A 105 -8.88 -12.41 -7.20
CA ALA A 105 -9.47 -13.40 -8.10
C ALA A 105 -8.46 -14.47 -8.57
N LEU A 106 -7.22 -14.05 -8.88
CA LEU A 106 -6.14 -14.95 -9.27
C LEU A 106 -5.83 -15.95 -8.16
N TRP A 107 -5.71 -15.48 -6.91
CA TRP A 107 -5.41 -16.38 -5.80
C TRP A 107 -6.58 -17.30 -5.45
N ALA A 108 -7.83 -16.82 -5.58
CA ALA A 108 -9.00 -17.69 -5.47
C ALA A 108 -8.99 -18.80 -6.53
N TRP A 109 -8.68 -18.45 -7.78
CA TRP A 109 -8.53 -19.42 -8.86
C TRP A 109 -7.41 -20.43 -8.58
N GLN A 110 -6.23 -19.95 -8.15
CA GLN A 110 -5.11 -20.83 -7.78
C GLN A 110 -5.47 -21.77 -6.62
N TYR A 111 -6.18 -21.28 -5.60
CA TYR A 111 -6.63 -22.09 -4.48
C TYR A 111 -7.63 -23.18 -4.92
N LEU A 112 -8.66 -22.81 -5.69
CA LEU A 112 -9.69 -23.75 -6.16
C LEU A 112 -9.14 -24.84 -7.07
N GLN A 113 -8.16 -24.50 -7.92
CA GLN A 113 -7.54 -25.44 -8.85
C GLN A 113 -6.36 -26.22 -8.24
N GLY A 114 -5.99 -25.96 -6.98
CA GLY A 114 -4.80 -26.55 -6.37
C GLY A 114 -3.51 -26.20 -7.11
N GLY A 115 -3.41 -24.97 -7.63
CA GLY A 115 -2.34 -24.54 -8.52
C GLY A 115 -0.93 -24.63 -7.91
N SER A 116 0.08 -24.74 -8.77
CA SER A 116 1.47 -24.90 -8.36
C SER A 116 2.05 -23.69 -7.60
N ALA A 117 1.54 -22.48 -7.88
CA ALA A 117 2.06 -21.26 -7.25
C ALA A 117 1.71 -21.21 -5.75
N ILE A 118 0.45 -21.47 -5.40
CA ILE A 118 -0.02 -21.38 -4.01
C ILE A 118 0.57 -22.53 -3.16
N THR A 119 0.69 -23.72 -3.75
CA THR A 119 1.28 -24.89 -3.10
C THR A 119 2.79 -24.74 -2.90
N SER A 120 3.51 -24.14 -3.85
CA SER A 120 4.94 -23.85 -3.70
C SER A 120 5.21 -22.81 -2.60
N ILE A 121 4.40 -21.74 -2.54
CA ILE A 121 4.50 -20.72 -1.49
C ILE A 121 4.22 -21.36 -0.12
N ALA A 122 3.15 -22.13 -0.01
CA ALA A 122 2.80 -22.82 1.22
C ALA A 122 3.88 -23.83 1.66
N ALA A 123 4.48 -24.57 0.72
CA ALA A 123 5.55 -25.53 1.01
C ALA A 123 6.81 -24.84 1.52
N GLN A 124 7.22 -23.75 0.88
CA GLN A 124 8.37 -22.95 1.32
C GLN A 124 8.13 -22.30 2.68
N GLN A 125 6.92 -21.80 2.93
CA GLN A 125 6.59 -21.22 4.23
C GLN A 125 6.50 -22.28 5.32
N ALA A 126 5.88 -23.44 5.06
CA ALA A 126 5.79 -24.53 6.02
C ALA A 126 7.18 -25.07 6.41
N ALA A 127 8.12 -25.15 5.45
CA ALA A 127 9.50 -25.56 5.71
C ALA A 127 10.24 -24.62 6.69
N SER A 128 9.79 -23.37 6.84
CA SER A 128 10.39 -22.39 7.74
C SER A 128 9.95 -22.52 9.21
N GLY A 129 8.91 -23.31 9.50
CA GLY A 129 8.39 -23.51 10.85
C GLY A 129 7.83 -22.24 11.52
N THR A 130 7.57 -21.18 10.76
CA THR A 130 6.97 -19.96 11.30
C THR A 130 5.49 -20.18 11.62
N PRO A 131 4.95 -19.56 12.68
CA PRO A 131 3.51 -19.66 12.99
C PRO A 131 2.65 -19.17 11.82
N SER A 132 1.82 -20.06 11.28
CA SER A 132 0.84 -19.79 10.22
C SER A 132 -0.54 -19.50 10.80
N MET A 133 -1.35 -18.75 10.07
CA MET A 133 -2.76 -18.59 10.36
C MET A 133 -3.56 -19.78 9.81
N SER A 134 -4.71 -20.05 10.44
CA SER A 134 -5.60 -21.11 9.97
C SER A 134 -6.14 -20.80 8.57
N LEU A 135 -6.59 -21.85 7.88
CA LEU A 135 -7.25 -21.69 6.58
C LEU A 135 -8.50 -20.82 6.70
N GLU A 136 -9.31 -20.99 7.76
CA GLU A 136 -10.52 -20.19 7.96
C GLU A 136 -10.20 -18.71 8.17
N GLN A 137 -9.19 -18.38 8.97
CA GLN A 137 -8.72 -17.01 9.15
C GLN A 137 -8.17 -16.43 7.84
N THR A 138 -7.42 -17.23 7.07
CA THR A 138 -6.92 -16.85 5.73
C THR A 138 -8.07 -16.47 4.82
N MET A 139 -9.09 -17.32 4.71
CA MET A 139 -10.26 -17.10 3.87
C MET A 139 -11.05 -15.86 4.30
N LEU A 140 -11.17 -15.63 5.61
CA LEU A 140 -11.78 -14.42 6.15
C LEU A 140 -10.99 -13.17 5.72
N VAL A 141 -9.69 -13.12 6.00
CA VAL A 141 -8.83 -11.97 5.71
C VAL A 141 -8.76 -11.70 4.20
N TRP A 142 -8.66 -12.74 3.38
CA TRP A 142 -8.74 -12.65 1.92
C TRP A 142 -10.09 -12.06 1.47
N THR A 143 -11.20 -12.53 2.02
CA THR A 143 -12.54 -12.01 1.69
C THR A 143 -12.65 -10.54 2.06
N LEU A 144 -12.19 -10.15 3.26
CA LEU A 144 -12.19 -8.76 3.69
C LEU A 144 -11.32 -7.90 2.75
N MET A 145 -10.13 -8.36 2.36
CA MET A 145 -9.27 -7.65 1.42
C MET A 145 -9.92 -7.50 0.03
N ALA A 146 -10.59 -8.55 -0.46
CA ALA A 146 -11.34 -8.51 -1.72
C ALA A 146 -12.51 -7.52 -1.66
N LEU A 147 -13.26 -7.49 -0.57
CA LEU A 147 -14.35 -6.52 -0.34
C LEU A 147 -13.83 -5.08 -0.28
N GLN A 148 -12.68 -4.85 0.36
CA GLN A 148 -12.04 -3.54 0.38
C GLN A 148 -11.64 -3.10 -1.03
N GLY A 149 -10.95 -3.96 -1.79
CA GLY A 149 -10.52 -3.67 -3.16
C GLY A 149 -11.70 -3.40 -4.09
N ALA A 150 -12.74 -4.24 -4.04
CA ALA A 150 -13.95 -4.11 -4.85
C ALA A 150 -14.72 -2.82 -4.54
N ARG A 151 -14.91 -2.48 -3.26
CA ARG A 151 -15.55 -1.21 -2.88
C ARG A 151 -14.75 -0.01 -3.38
N ARG A 152 -13.44 -0.01 -3.19
CA ARG A 152 -12.60 1.11 -3.65
C ARG A 152 -12.64 1.27 -5.16
N LEU A 153 -12.66 0.17 -5.92
CA LEU A 153 -12.85 0.19 -7.37
C LEU A 153 -14.22 0.78 -7.74
N TYR A 154 -15.30 0.32 -7.09
CA TYR A 154 -16.64 0.86 -7.27
C TYR A 154 -16.69 2.37 -6.98
N GLU A 155 -16.09 2.83 -5.89
CA GLU A 155 -16.04 4.24 -5.54
C GLU A 155 -15.28 5.06 -6.58
N CYS A 156 -14.20 4.53 -7.16
CA CYS A 156 -13.49 5.18 -8.25
C CYS A 156 -14.35 5.34 -9.50
N LEU A 157 -15.11 4.31 -9.85
CA LEU A 157 -15.90 4.28 -11.08
C LEU A 157 -17.17 5.13 -10.98
N PHE A 158 -17.84 5.14 -9.82
CA PHE A 158 -19.20 5.66 -9.71
C PHE A 158 -19.37 6.81 -8.71
N VAL A 159 -18.46 6.96 -7.73
CA VAL A 159 -18.62 7.95 -6.65
C VAL A 159 -17.67 9.13 -6.82
N MET A 160 -16.41 8.88 -7.14
CA MET A 160 -15.38 9.91 -7.20
C MET A 160 -15.38 10.65 -8.54
N LYS A 161 -15.25 11.98 -8.46
CA LYS A 161 -15.07 12.83 -9.64
C LYS A 161 -13.60 12.78 -10.09
N PRO A 162 -13.30 12.57 -11.38
CA PRO A 162 -11.92 12.59 -11.87
C PRO A 162 -11.23 13.90 -11.51
N GLY A 163 -10.19 13.82 -10.69
CA GLY A 163 -9.33 14.96 -10.38
C GLY A 163 -8.38 15.26 -11.53
N SER A 164 -8.04 16.54 -11.72
CA SER A 164 -6.98 16.94 -12.65
C SER A 164 -5.58 16.76 -12.04
N SER A 165 -5.42 15.83 -11.08
CA SER A 165 -4.14 15.59 -10.45
C SER A 165 -3.27 14.64 -11.30
N LYS A 166 -1.95 14.68 -11.17
CA LYS A 166 -1.01 13.79 -11.86
C LYS A 166 -0.09 13.22 -10.79
N MET A 167 0.19 11.94 -10.94
CA MET A 167 1.07 11.18 -10.08
C MET A 167 2.35 10.88 -10.85
N TRP A 168 3.49 10.96 -10.18
CA TRP A 168 4.76 10.59 -10.79
C TRP A 168 4.80 9.06 -11.05
N PHE A 169 5.28 8.65 -12.23
CA PHE A 169 5.23 7.25 -12.68
C PHE A 169 5.87 6.25 -11.71
N VAL A 170 6.97 6.62 -11.06
CA VAL A 170 7.65 5.72 -10.10
C VAL A 170 6.81 5.51 -8.85
N HIS A 171 6.13 6.53 -8.33
CA HIS A 171 5.17 6.34 -7.23
C HIS A 171 4.00 5.45 -7.67
N TRP A 172 3.55 5.61 -8.91
CA TRP A 172 2.52 4.76 -9.45
C TRP A 172 2.97 3.30 -9.52
N LEU A 173 4.16 3.02 -10.06
CA LEU A 173 4.70 1.67 -10.14
C LEU A 173 4.92 1.06 -8.75
N LEU A 174 5.45 1.84 -7.80
CA LEU A 174 5.64 1.44 -6.41
C LEU A 174 4.30 1.08 -5.75
N GLY A 175 3.26 1.89 -5.96
CA GLY A 175 1.91 1.63 -5.51
C GLY A 175 1.33 0.34 -6.10
N LEU A 176 1.51 0.12 -7.41
CA LEU A 176 1.06 -1.10 -8.07
C LEU A 176 1.74 -2.35 -7.48
N GLY A 177 3.06 -2.29 -7.31
CA GLY A 177 3.84 -3.34 -6.65
C GLY A 177 3.36 -3.62 -5.23
N TYR A 178 3.00 -2.57 -4.48
CA TYR A 178 2.44 -2.70 -3.13
C TYR A 178 1.14 -3.49 -3.10
N TYR A 179 0.20 -3.22 -4.01
CA TYR A 179 -1.06 -3.98 -4.09
C TYR A 179 -0.85 -5.43 -4.51
N LEU A 180 0.07 -5.69 -5.45
CA LEU A 180 0.41 -7.05 -5.86
C LEU A 180 1.08 -7.82 -4.71
N CYS A 181 2.04 -7.23 -4.01
CA CYS A 181 2.70 -7.82 -2.86
C CYS A 181 1.72 -8.06 -1.69
N MET A 182 0.80 -7.12 -1.45
CA MET A 182 -0.28 -7.29 -0.48
C MET A 182 -1.18 -8.49 -0.82
N SER A 183 -1.51 -8.69 -2.10
CA SER A 183 -2.33 -9.84 -2.53
C SER A 183 -1.65 -11.19 -2.23
N VAL A 184 -0.33 -11.27 -2.39
CA VAL A 184 0.48 -12.46 -2.05
C VAL A 184 0.59 -12.64 -0.54
N SER A 185 0.81 -11.54 0.20
CA SER A 185 1.05 -11.55 1.64
C SER A 185 -0.08 -12.19 2.45
N VAL A 186 -1.32 -12.06 1.98
CA VAL A 186 -2.49 -12.72 2.61
C VAL A 186 -2.40 -14.24 2.51
N TRP A 187 -1.76 -14.82 1.49
CA TRP A 187 -1.69 -16.27 1.32
C TRP A 187 -0.41 -16.89 1.85
N VAL A 188 0.63 -16.09 2.02
CA VAL A 188 1.93 -16.57 2.46
C VAL A 188 1.87 -17.22 3.85
N ASP A 189 1.12 -16.63 4.78
CA ASP A 189 1.01 -17.16 6.15
C ASP A 189 -0.09 -18.24 6.28
N ALA A 190 -0.68 -18.71 5.18
CA ALA A 190 -1.78 -19.68 5.21
C ALA A 190 -1.30 -21.12 5.46
N SER A 191 -1.95 -21.82 6.39
CA SER A 191 -1.67 -23.24 6.71
C SER A 191 -2.28 -24.21 5.67
N LEU A 192 -1.94 -24.07 4.38
CA LEU A 192 -2.57 -24.85 3.30
C LEU A 192 -2.15 -26.32 3.26
N LEU A 193 -1.00 -26.67 3.85
CA LEU A 193 -0.43 -28.02 3.82
C LEU A 193 -0.56 -28.76 5.15
N GLU A 194 -0.91 -28.05 6.22
CA GLU A 194 -1.16 -28.71 7.49
C GLU A 194 -2.53 -29.39 7.43
N THR A 195 -2.54 -30.71 7.56
CA THR A 195 -3.75 -31.55 7.74
C THR A 195 -4.42 -31.31 9.09
N THR A 196 -4.45 -30.06 9.54
CA THR A 196 -5.07 -29.64 10.78
C THR A 196 -6.58 -29.61 10.54
N LYS A 197 -7.31 -30.41 11.33
CA LYS A 197 -8.77 -30.42 11.38
C LYS A 197 -9.30 -28.99 11.34
N SER A 198 -10.37 -28.75 10.59
CA SER A 198 -11.07 -27.45 10.52
C SER A 198 -11.19 -26.85 11.92
N ASN A 199 -10.41 -25.81 12.20
CA ASN A 199 -10.37 -25.18 13.51
C ASN A 199 -11.26 -23.95 13.48
N HIS A 200 -12.58 -24.18 13.47
CA HIS A 200 -13.56 -23.09 13.55
C HIS A 200 -13.40 -22.23 14.81
N GLY A 201 -12.73 -22.76 15.86
CA GLY A 201 -12.36 -21.99 17.05
C GLY A 201 -11.40 -20.83 16.76
N SER A 202 -10.59 -20.91 15.70
CA SER A 202 -9.67 -19.84 15.28
C SER A 202 -10.41 -18.57 14.83
N LEU A 203 -11.59 -18.71 14.23
CA LEU A 203 -12.46 -17.58 13.87
C LEU A 203 -13.06 -16.88 15.09
N LEU A 204 -13.29 -17.64 16.16
CA LEU A 204 -13.82 -17.14 17.43
C LEU A 204 -12.72 -16.62 18.36
N SER A 205 -11.46 -16.61 17.93
CA SER A 205 -10.38 -16.05 18.72
C SER A 205 -10.60 -14.53 18.91
N LEU A 206 -10.25 -14.04 20.10
CA LEU A 206 -10.41 -12.62 20.44
C LEU A 206 -9.72 -11.69 19.43
N PRO A 207 -8.48 -11.96 18.94
CA PRO A 207 -7.87 -11.15 17.90
C PRO A 207 -8.67 -11.13 16.60
N THR A 208 -9.15 -12.29 16.12
CA THR A 208 -9.98 -12.36 14.91
C THR A 208 -11.24 -11.52 15.03
N ILE A 209 -11.97 -11.64 16.15
CA ILE A 209 -13.19 -10.88 16.40
C ILE A 209 -12.91 -9.37 16.47
N VAL A 210 -11.93 -8.97 17.27
CA VAL A 210 -11.58 -7.54 17.46
C VAL A 210 -11.07 -6.94 16.15
N GLY A 211 -10.19 -7.64 15.44
CA GLY A 211 -9.65 -7.20 14.15
C GLY A 211 -10.74 -7.05 13.08
N THR A 212 -11.67 -8.01 13.01
CA THR A 212 -12.80 -7.96 12.09
C THR A 212 -13.77 -6.83 12.42
N ALA A 213 -14.08 -6.61 13.71
CA ALA A 213 -14.92 -5.50 14.14
C ALA A 213 -14.29 -4.14 13.80
N ALA A 214 -12.98 -3.98 14.06
CA ALA A 214 -12.23 -2.78 13.70
C ALA A 214 -12.22 -2.55 12.18
N TYR A 215 -12.04 -3.62 11.39
CA TYR A 215 -12.12 -3.58 9.94
C TYR A 215 -13.50 -3.08 9.48
N VAL A 216 -14.60 -3.69 9.96
CA VAL A 216 -15.96 -3.33 9.53
C VAL A 216 -16.29 -1.88 9.90
N TYR A 217 -15.88 -1.44 11.09
CA TYR A 217 -16.03 -0.04 11.50
C TYR A 217 -15.26 0.91 10.58
N GLY A 218 -13.98 0.62 10.31
CA GLY A 218 -13.15 1.43 9.41
C GLY A 218 -13.69 1.45 7.97
N TRP A 219 -14.06 0.29 7.43
CA TRP A 219 -14.60 0.11 6.09
C TRP A 219 -15.88 0.94 5.88
N SER A 220 -16.80 0.88 6.85
CA SER A 220 -18.08 1.59 6.79
C SER A 220 -17.88 3.11 6.87
N ASN A 221 -17.11 3.57 7.86
CA ASN A 221 -16.86 5.01 8.04
C ASN A 221 -16.05 5.61 6.89
N GLN A 222 -15.12 4.85 6.30
CA GLN A 222 -14.39 5.29 5.11
C GLN A 222 -15.33 5.51 3.93
N HIS A 223 -16.26 4.58 3.68
CA HIS A 223 -17.25 4.72 2.61
C HIS A 223 -18.11 5.98 2.79
N LEU A 224 -18.61 6.19 4.02
CA LEU A 224 -19.39 7.38 4.36
C LEU A 224 -18.59 8.67 4.12
N CYS A 225 -17.31 8.68 4.50
CA CYS A 225 -16.44 9.82 4.26
C CYS A 225 -16.26 10.10 2.76
N HIS A 226 -16.00 9.08 1.92
CA HIS A 226 -15.86 9.28 0.48
C HIS A 226 -17.15 9.74 -0.19
N LYS A 227 -18.29 9.17 0.22
CA LYS A 227 -19.60 9.60 -0.28
C LYS A 227 -19.88 11.06 0.07
N TYR A 228 -19.56 11.47 1.29
CA TYR A 228 -19.69 12.87 1.71
C TYR A 228 -18.74 13.79 0.92
N LEU A 229 -17.45 13.45 0.81
CA LEU A 229 -16.48 14.22 0.03
C LEU A 229 -16.88 14.36 -1.45
N ALA A 230 -17.44 13.32 -2.06
CA ALA A 230 -17.92 13.37 -3.45
C ALA A 230 -19.13 14.31 -3.63
N SER A 231 -19.97 14.43 -2.59
CA SER A 231 -21.15 15.30 -2.58
C SER A 231 -20.81 16.78 -2.41
N LEU A 232 -19.64 17.10 -1.84
CA LEU A 232 -19.22 18.46 -1.59
C LEU A 232 -18.95 19.25 -2.88
N LYS A 233 -19.14 20.56 -2.81
CA LYS A 233 -18.72 21.48 -3.86
C LYS A 233 -17.19 21.58 -3.83
N LYS A 234 -16.56 21.79 -5.00
CA LYS A 234 -15.11 21.86 -5.09
C LYS A 234 -14.59 22.99 -4.19
N TYR A 235 -13.61 22.68 -3.33
CA TYR A 235 -12.99 23.60 -2.35
C TYR A 235 -13.84 24.00 -1.13
N SER A 236 -14.95 23.31 -0.84
CA SER A 236 -15.64 23.48 0.45
C SER A 236 -15.03 22.61 1.54
N LEU A 237 -14.89 23.14 2.76
CA LEU A 237 -14.40 22.39 3.92
C LEU A 237 -15.49 21.42 4.42
N PRO A 238 -15.15 20.15 4.69
CA PRO A 238 -16.07 19.18 5.26
C PRO A 238 -16.33 19.48 6.75
N ASP A 239 -17.59 19.58 7.16
CA ASP A 239 -18.01 19.95 8.53
C ASP A 239 -18.91 18.91 9.21
N GLN A 240 -19.19 17.77 8.56
CA GLN A 240 -20.07 16.73 9.08
C GLN A 240 -19.32 15.47 9.55
N GLY A 241 -19.93 14.77 10.52
CA GLY A 241 -19.47 13.45 10.99
C GLY A 241 -18.05 13.46 11.57
N LEU A 242 -17.23 12.48 11.18
CA LEU A 242 -15.84 12.34 11.63
C LEU A 242 -14.94 13.52 11.22
N PHE A 243 -15.32 14.30 10.20
CA PHE A 243 -14.56 15.48 9.78
C PHE A 243 -14.57 16.61 10.83
N ARG A 244 -15.50 16.58 11.80
CA ARG A 244 -15.53 17.53 12.92
C ARG A 244 -14.40 17.33 13.91
N TYR A 245 -13.84 16.12 13.98
CA TYR A 245 -12.86 15.74 14.99
C TYR A 245 -11.49 15.44 14.37
N ILE A 246 -11.45 15.00 13.11
CA ILE A 246 -10.24 14.55 12.42
C ILE A 246 -10.17 15.24 11.07
N VAL A 247 -9.00 15.76 10.71
CA VAL A 247 -8.78 16.47 9.43
C VAL A 247 -9.00 15.54 8.23
N CYS A 248 -8.46 14.32 8.29
CA CYS A 248 -8.59 13.31 7.23
C CYS A 248 -9.13 11.99 7.81
N PRO A 249 -10.45 11.90 8.09
CA PRO A 249 -11.03 10.73 8.73
C PRO A 249 -11.01 9.50 7.83
N HIS A 250 -11.14 9.67 6.51
CA HIS A 250 -11.07 8.56 5.53
C HIS A 250 -9.72 7.83 5.55
N TYR A 251 -8.63 8.57 5.72
CA TYR A 251 -7.27 8.04 5.89
C TYR A 251 -7.06 7.35 7.24
N THR A 252 -7.68 7.89 8.30
CA THR A 252 -7.65 7.25 9.62
C THR A 252 -8.41 5.92 9.60
N CYS A 253 -9.56 5.90 8.93
CA CYS A 253 -10.32 4.69 8.70
C CYS A 253 -9.55 3.68 7.86
N GLU A 254 -8.76 4.14 6.87
CA GLU A 254 -7.87 3.27 6.10
C GLU A 254 -6.84 2.60 6.99
N CYS A 255 -6.18 3.37 7.86
CA CYS A 255 -5.22 2.83 8.81
C CYS A 255 -5.87 1.77 9.71
N LEU A 256 -7.09 2.03 10.17
CA LEU A 256 -7.84 1.09 11.00
C LEU A 256 -8.22 -0.20 10.25
N ILE A 257 -8.56 -0.11 8.95
CA ILE A 257 -8.83 -1.27 8.09
C ILE A 257 -7.61 -2.20 8.04
N TYR A 258 -6.44 -1.67 7.68
CA TYR A 258 -5.24 -2.50 7.53
C TYR A 258 -4.69 -3.00 8.88
N LEU A 259 -4.82 -2.21 9.94
CA LEU A 259 -4.50 -2.67 11.29
C LEU A 259 -5.46 -3.77 11.73
N GLY A 260 -6.76 -3.62 11.45
CA GLY A 260 -7.79 -4.62 11.71
C GLY A 260 -7.50 -5.94 10.98
N LEU A 261 -7.07 -5.89 9.71
CA LEU A 261 -6.63 -7.07 8.96
C LEU A 261 -5.40 -7.74 9.60
N ALA A 262 -4.41 -6.95 10.04
CA ALA A 262 -3.21 -7.49 10.70
C ALA A 262 -3.52 -8.17 12.03
N VAL A 263 -4.48 -7.65 12.80
CA VAL A 263 -4.96 -8.26 14.05
C VAL A 263 -5.83 -9.48 13.77
N ALA A 264 -6.68 -9.43 12.73
CA ALA A 264 -7.55 -10.53 12.37
C ALA A 264 -6.79 -11.75 11.82
N ALA A 265 -5.67 -11.52 11.15
CA ALA A 265 -4.77 -12.55 10.63
C ALA A 265 -3.78 -13.11 11.67
N ALA A 266 -3.94 -12.81 12.95
CA ALA A 266 -3.00 -13.21 13.99
C ALA A 266 -2.93 -14.75 14.12
N PRO A 267 -1.74 -15.37 13.98
CA PRO A 267 -1.53 -16.79 14.24
C PRO A 267 -1.81 -17.17 15.70
N GLU A 268 -2.04 -18.45 15.96
CA GLU A 268 -2.23 -18.96 17.33
C GLU A 268 -1.06 -18.56 18.25
N GLY A 269 -1.38 -18.05 19.44
CA GLY A 269 -0.39 -17.56 20.41
C GLY A 269 0.20 -16.18 20.11
N ARG A 270 -0.27 -15.47 19.06
CA ARG A 270 0.12 -14.09 18.76
C ARG A 270 -1.10 -13.17 18.68
N PHE A 271 -0.87 -11.88 18.90
CA PHE A 271 -1.93 -10.86 18.81
C PHE A 271 -1.99 -10.16 17.43
N ILE A 272 -0.92 -10.25 16.63
CA ILE A 272 -0.79 -9.52 15.35
C ILE A 272 0.03 -10.36 14.35
N ASN A 273 -0.40 -10.37 13.09
CA ASN A 273 0.35 -10.89 11.96
C ASN A 273 1.48 -9.92 11.56
N ARG A 274 2.73 -10.40 11.56
CA ARG A 274 3.91 -9.57 11.28
C ARG A 274 3.98 -9.11 9.83
N THR A 275 3.62 -9.96 8.87
CA THR A 275 3.65 -9.66 7.45
C THR A 275 2.67 -8.54 7.11
N LEU A 276 1.43 -8.64 7.60
CA LEU A 276 0.41 -7.59 7.42
C LEU A 276 0.70 -6.33 8.24
N LEU A 277 1.34 -6.45 9.41
CA LEU A 277 1.80 -5.29 10.17
C LEU A 277 2.89 -4.50 9.41
N CYS A 278 3.83 -5.19 8.76
CA CYS A 278 4.83 -4.55 7.90
C CYS A 278 4.16 -3.80 6.73
N ALA A 279 3.13 -4.39 6.12
CA ALA A 279 2.31 -3.71 5.12
C ALA A 279 1.69 -2.42 5.70
N PHE A 280 0.94 -2.52 6.81
CA PHE A 280 0.33 -1.37 7.48
C PHE A 280 1.34 -0.24 7.79
N CYS A 281 2.51 -0.60 8.33
CA CYS A 281 3.56 0.36 8.66
C CYS A 281 4.07 1.13 7.43
N GLY A 282 4.11 0.49 6.26
CA GLY A 282 4.46 1.17 5.02
C GLY A 282 3.37 2.08 4.49
N MET A 283 2.11 1.65 4.58
CA MET A 283 0.98 2.47 4.16
C MET A 283 0.84 3.77 4.97
N ARG A 284 0.92 3.69 6.31
CA ARG A 284 0.79 4.87 7.19
C ARG A 284 1.78 5.98 6.79
N LYS A 285 2.97 5.59 6.33
CA LYS A 285 4.03 6.52 5.94
C LYS A 285 3.79 7.11 4.55
N GLY A 286 3.23 6.35 3.60
CA GLY A 286 2.78 6.86 2.31
C GLY A 286 1.71 7.95 2.43
N LEU A 287 0.74 7.76 3.33
CA LEU A 287 -0.34 8.72 3.57
C LEU A 287 0.12 10.04 4.21
N ALA A 288 1.27 10.06 4.89
CA ALA A 288 1.83 11.31 5.42
C ALA A 288 2.35 12.24 4.31
N MET A 289 2.53 11.75 3.08
CA MET A 289 3.01 12.53 1.93
C MET A 289 1.91 13.28 1.17
N GLU A 290 0.63 12.98 1.41
CA GLU A 290 -0.50 13.64 0.75
C GLU A 290 -1.05 14.86 1.54
N ARG A 291 -0.39 15.29 2.62
CA ARG A 291 -0.73 16.51 3.37
C ARG A 291 0.19 17.68 3.02
#